data_AF-A0A9D9ANF3-F1
#
_entry.id   AF-A0A9D9ANF3-F1
#
_cell.length_a   1.000
_cell.length_b   1.000
_cell.length_c   1.000
_cell.angle_alpha   90.00
_cell.angle_beta   90.00
_cell.angle_gamma   90.00
#
_symmetry.space_group_name_H-M   'P 1'
#
loop_
_entity.id
_entity.type
_entity.pdbx_description
1 polymer ?
#
loop_
_entity_poly.entity_id
_entity_poly.type
_entity_poly.pdbx_seq_one_letter_code
_entity_poly.pdbx_strand_id
1 'polypeptide(L)'
;MGSDFSVREQEIRAAIERGQSQDASLWELKRAGATIIEAIRLMRSSYKIGLGEAKVVVSKHPAWKAVADANQPLHDALVTALDDQASSSSGK
;
A
#
# COMPACT_ATOMS: atom_id res chain seq x y z
N MET A 1 0.74 1.51 26.42
CA MET A 1 1.85 2.13 25.68
C MET A 1 1.31 2.45 24.30
N GLY A 2 0.78 3.66 24.10
CA GLY A 2 0.29 4.07 22.78
C GLY A 2 1.49 4.13 21.86
N SER A 3 1.52 3.28 20.84
CA SER A 3 2.63 3.17 19.90
C SER A 3 2.94 4.56 19.33
N ASP A 4 4.22 4.97 19.32
CA ASP A 4 4.75 6.24 18.78
C ASP A 4 4.13 6.61 17.40
N PHE A 5 3.75 5.59 16.64
CA PHE A 5 3.03 5.72 15.38
C PHE A 5 1.63 6.37 15.49
N SER A 6 0.83 6.08 16.52
CA SER A 6 -0.56 6.59 16.62
C SER A 6 -0.63 8.10 16.82
N VAL A 7 0.37 8.71 17.46
CA VAL A 7 0.44 10.17 17.63
C VAL A 7 0.82 10.82 16.30
N ARG A 8 1.87 10.31 15.65
CA ARG A 8 2.31 10.77 14.32
C ARG A 8 1.24 10.55 13.25
N GLU A 9 0.41 9.51 13.38
CA GLU A 9 -0.72 9.26 12.48
C GLU A 9 -1.72 10.44 12.49
N GLN A 10 -2.03 10.99 13.67
CA GLN A 10 -2.95 12.12 13.78
C GLN A 10 -2.37 13.40 13.17
N GLU A 11 -1.07 13.65 13.38
CA GLU A 11 -0.37 14.80 12.79
C GLU A 11 -0.36 14.74 11.26
N ILE A 12 -0.06 13.56 10.70
CA ILE A 12 -0.08 13.32 9.25
C ILE A 12 -1.49 13.49 8.69
N ARG A 13 -2.52 12.96 9.38
CA ARG A 13 -3.92 13.16 8.97
C ARG A 13 -4.30 14.64 8.93
N ALA A 14 -3.94 15.40 9.97
CA ALA A 14 -4.20 16.83 10.01
C ALA A 14 -3.46 17.58 8.89
N ALA A 15 -2.25 17.15 8.52
CA ALA A 15 -1.53 17.72 7.38
C ALA A 15 -2.24 17.43 6.04
N ILE A 16 -2.74 16.20 5.85
CA ILE A 16 -3.53 15.83 4.67
C ILE A 16 -4.81 16.66 4.57
N GLU A 17 -5.53 16.85 5.68
CA GLU A 17 -6.74 17.68 5.74
C GLU A 17 -6.46 19.15 5.39
N ARG A 18 -5.24 19.64 5.65
CA ARG A 18 -4.76 20.96 5.21
C ARG A 18 -4.31 21.01 3.74
N GLY A 19 -4.46 19.93 2.99
CA GLY A 19 -4.13 19.86 1.56
C GLY A 19 -2.72 19.33 1.26
N GLN A 20 -2.07 18.62 2.18
CA GLN A 20 -0.81 17.96 1.88
C GLN A 20 -0.96 16.97 0.71
N SER A 21 0.01 16.96 -0.18
CA SER A 21 0.00 16.07 -1.35
C SER A 21 0.15 14.60 -0.94
N GLN A 22 -0.29 13.70 -1.83
CA GLN A 22 -0.17 12.25 -1.61
C GLN A 22 1.29 11.82 -1.44
N ASP A 23 2.19 12.34 -2.28
CA ASP A 23 3.63 12.05 -2.25
C ASP A 23 4.27 12.44 -0.91
N ALA A 24 4.04 13.67 -0.45
CA ALA A 24 4.57 14.15 0.83
C ALA A 24 4.04 13.30 2.01
N SER A 25 2.76 12.96 1.99
CA SER A 25 2.13 12.14 3.02
C SER A 25 2.70 10.73 3.08
N LEU A 26 3.00 10.12 1.92
CA LEU A 26 3.62 8.81 1.86
C LEU A 26 5.04 8.83 2.43
N TRP A 27 5.83 9.85 2.12
CA TRP A 27 7.15 10.00 2.76
C TRP A 27 7.06 10.18 4.27
N GLU A 28 6.11 10.97 4.76
CA GLU A 28 5.89 11.14 6.21
C GLU A 28 5.49 9.85 6.89
N LEU A 29 4.55 9.10 6.31
CA LEU A 29 4.15 7.79 6.81
C LEU A 29 5.35 6.85 6.91
N LYS A 30 6.23 6.84 5.90
CA LYS A 30 7.44 5.99 5.92
C LYS A 30 8.40 6.40 7.03
N ARG A 31 8.64 7.71 7.20
CA ARG A 31 9.49 8.26 8.27
C ARG A 31 8.90 8.01 9.67
N ALA A 32 7.58 7.98 9.78
CA ALA A 32 6.87 7.63 11.00
C ALA A 32 6.90 6.13 11.31
N GLY A 33 7.45 5.29 10.42
CA GLY A 33 7.54 3.85 10.60
C GLY A 33 6.26 3.10 10.24
N ALA A 34 5.36 3.71 9.46
CA ALA A 34 4.13 3.06 9.02
C ALA A 34 4.44 1.76 8.25
N THR A 35 3.71 0.72 8.56
CA THR A 35 3.61 -0.46 7.71
C THR A 35 2.91 -0.11 6.40
N ILE A 36 3.12 -0.92 5.36
CA ILE A 36 2.45 -0.74 4.07
C ILE A 36 0.91 -0.78 4.21
N ILE A 37 0.40 -1.59 5.14
CA ILE A 37 -1.04 -1.72 5.42
C ILE A 37 -1.59 -0.45 6.05
N GLU A 38 -0.87 0.14 7.00
CA GLU A 38 -1.25 1.41 7.63
C GLU A 38 -1.23 2.55 6.60
N ALA A 39 -0.22 2.59 5.73
CA ALA A 39 -0.18 3.56 4.64
C ALA A 39 -1.40 3.42 3.71
N ILE A 40 -1.73 2.20 3.26
CA ILE A 40 -2.92 1.93 2.43
C ILE A 40 -4.21 2.37 3.15
N ARG A 41 -4.36 2.03 4.44
CA ARG A 41 -5.53 2.42 5.26
C ARG A 41 -5.66 3.94 5.33
N LEU A 42 -4.55 4.64 5.56
CA LEU A 42 -4.55 6.09 5.72
C LEU A 42 -4.86 6.79 4.39
N MET A 43 -4.26 6.35 3.29
CA MET A 43 -4.52 6.88 1.95
C MET A 43 -6.00 6.74 1.55
N ARG A 44 -6.61 5.57 1.77
CA ARG A 44 -8.05 5.37 1.53
C ARG A 44 -8.91 6.36 2.30
N SER A 45 -8.67 6.44 3.62
CA SER A 45 -9.53 7.24 4.50
C SER A 45 -9.38 8.74 4.29
N SER A 46 -8.18 9.21 3.94
CA SER A 46 -7.85 10.64 3.87
C SER A 46 -8.10 11.22 2.46
N TYR A 47 -7.80 10.47 1.40
CA TYR A 47 -8.02 10.90 0.02
C TYR A 47 -9.32 10.36 -0.61
N LYS A 48 -10.11 9.60 0.15
CA LYS A 48 -11.40 9.02 -0.28
C LYS A 48 -11.30 8.14 -1.53
N ILE A 49 -10.17 7.45 -1.68
CA ILE A 49 -9.90 6.54 -2.80
C ILE A 49 -10.25 5.08 -2.47
N GLY A 50 -10.46 4.29 -3.52
CA GLY A 50 -10.74 2.86 -3.42
C GLY A 50 -9.55 2.06 -2.88
N LEU A 51 -9.80 0.82 -2.41
CA LEU A 51 -8.72 -0.06 -1.92
C LEU A 51 -7.72 -0.41 -3.03
N GLY A 52 -8.20 -0.71 -4.24
CA GLY A 52 -7.34 -1.02 -5.38
C GLY A 52 -6.43 0.17 -5.74
N GLU A 53 -7.03 1.36 -5.81
CA GLU A 53 -6.29 2.60 -6.07
C GLU A 53 -5.24 2.89 -4.98
N ALA A 54 -5.62 2.78 -3.71
CA ALA A 54 -4.69 2.98 -2.60
C ALA A 54 -3.52 1.99 -2.62
N LYS A 55 -3.78 0.71 -2.94
CA LYS A 55 -2.73 -0.29 -3.13
C LYS A 55 -1.76 0.13 -4.24
N VAL A 56 -2.28 0.56 -5.38
CA VAL A 56 -1.47 1.01 -6.54
C VAL A 56 -0.65 2.25 -6.19
N VAL A 57 -1.26 3.24 -5.54
CA VAL A 57 -0.58 4.48 -5.12
C VAL A 57 0.57 4.17 -4.17
N VAL A 58 0.33 3.36 -3.13
CA VAL A 58 1.35 3.02 -2.14
C VAL A 58 2.43 2.11 -2.73
N SER A 59 2.07 1.08 -3.50
CA SER A 59 3.03 0.11 -4.02
C SER A 59 3.96 0.69 -5.09
N LYS A 60 3.47 1.65 -5.89
CA LYS A 60 4.29 2.36 -6.88
C LYS A 60 5.15 3.46 -6.27
N HIS A 61 4.88 3.88 -5.04
CA HIS A 61 5.62 4.96 -4.41
C HIS A 61 7.04 4.52 -4.01
N PRO A 62 8.09 5.33 -4.25
CA PRO A 62 9.47 4.98 -3.92
C PRO A 62 9.67 4.53 -2.46
N ALA A 63 8.94 5.12 -1.51
CA ALA A 63 9.02 4.78 -0.09
C ALA A 63 8.62 3.33 0.26
N TRP A 64 7.81 2.67 -0.58
CA TRP A 64 7.39 1.27 -0.41
C TRP A 64 7.77 0.36 -1.57
N LYS A 65 8.44 0.88 -2.61
CA LYS A 65 8.85 0.08 -3.77
C LYS A 65 9.60 -1.20 -3.39
N ALA A 66 10.58 -1.12 -2.48
CA ALA A 66 11.30 -2.31 -2.01
C ALA A 66 10.41 -3.33 -1.29
N VAL A 67 9.39 -2.88 -0.55
CA VAL A 67 8.44 -3.76 0.14
C VAL A 67 7.46 -4.41 -0.85
N ALA A 68 7.05 -3.66 -1.87
CA ALA A 68 6.21 -4.16 -2.94
C ALA A 68 6.96 -5.20 -3.79
N ASP A 69 8.17 -4.85 -4.24
CA ASP A 69 9.01 -5.71 -5.09
C ASP A 69 9.41 -7.01 -4.38
N ALA A 70 9.60 -7.00 -3.05
CA ALA A 70 9.94 -8.19 -2.28
C ALA A 70 8.90 -9.32 -2.41
N ASN A 71 7.63 -9.00 -2.66
CA ASN A 71 6.56 -9.98 -2.80
C ASN A 71 6.22 -10.29 -4.27
N GLN A 72 6.83 -9.59 -5.23
CA GLN A 72 6.53 -9.75 -6.65
C GLN A 72 6.83 -11.16 -7.17
N PRO A 73 7.97 -11.80 -6.86
CA PRO A 73 8.28 -13.14 -7.37
C PRO A 73 7.27 -14.21 -6.89
N LEU A 74 6.81 -14.09 -5.65
CA LEU A 74 5.80 -15.01 -5.10
C LEU A 74 4.45 -14.81 -5.78
N HIS A 75 4.07 -13.56 -6.02
CA HIS A 75 2.83 -13.24 -6.72
C HIS A 75 2.86 -13.77 -8.16
N ASP A 76 3.95 -13.56 -8.89
CA ASP A 76 4.11 -14.03 -10.27
C ASP A 76 4.04 -15.56 -10.35
N ALA A 77 4.72 -16.27 -9.44
CA ALA A 77 4.67 -17.73 -9.37
C ALA A 77 3.25 -18.25 -9.10
N LEU A 78 2.48 -17.56 -8.25
CA LEU A 78 1.09 -17.93 -7.96
C LEU A 78 0.18 -17.73 -9.17
N VAL A 79 0.33 -16.61 -9.88
CA VAL A 79 -0.46 -16.32 -11.09
C VAL A 79 -0.17 -17.36 -12.17
N THR A 80 1.11 -17.66 -12.45
CA THR A 80 1.48 -18.69 -13.42
C THR A 80 0.91 -20.05 -13.06
N ALA A 81 0.99 -20.47 -11.80
CA ALA A 81 0.44 -21.75 -11.37
C ALA A 81 -1.08 -21.85 -11.56
N LEU A 82 -1.81 -20.74 -11.39
CA LEU A 82 -3.25 -20.68 -11.61
C LEU A 82 -3.60 -20.73 -13.11
N ASP A 83 -2.85 -20.03 -13.95
CA ASP A 83 -3.05 -20.01 -15.41
C ASP A 83 -2.78 -21.40 -16.03
N ASP A 84 -1.76 -22.11 -15.55
CA ASP A 84 -1.43 -23.48 -15.98
C ASP A 84 -2.57 -24.47 -15.65
N GLN A 85 -3.21 -24.32 -14.49
CA GLN A 85 -4.36 -25.15 -14.08
C GLN A 85 -5.61 -24.84 -14.92
N ALA A 86 -5.89 -23.57 -15.21
CA ALA A 86 -7.02 -23.18 -16.04
C ALA A 86 -6.88 -23.76 -17.47
N SER A 87 -5.67 -23.71 -18.02
CA SER A 87 -5.34 -24.26 -19.34
C SER A 87 -5.45 -25.79 -19.41
N SER A 88 -5.21 -26.49 -18.28
CA SER A 88 -5.29 -27.95 -18.20
C SER A 88 -6.73 -28.50 -18.04
N SER A 89 -7.70 -27.65 -17.67
CA SER A 89 -9.11 -28.05 -17.44
C SER A 89 -10.05 -27.91 -18.65
N SER A 90 -9.62 -27.26 -19.75
CA SER A 90 -10.45 -27.05 -20.96
C SER A 90 -10.35 -28.18 -21.99
N GLY A 91 -9.66 -29.28 -21.67
CA GLY A 91 -9.57 -30.48 -22.50
C GLY A 91 -10.37 -31.64 -21.92
N LYS A 92 -11.70 -31.61 -22.04
CA LYS A 92 -12.56 -32.79 -21.89
C LYS A 92 -13.78 -32.70 -22.78
#